data_AF-A0A3N2M264-F1
#
_entry.id   AF-A0A3N2M264-F1
#
_cell.length_a   1.000
_cell.length_b   1.000
_cell.length_c   1.000
_cell.angle_alpha   90.00
_cell.angle_beta   90.00
_cell.angle_gamma   90.00
#
_symmetry.space_group_name_H-M   'P 1'
#
loop_
_entity.id
_entity.type
_entity.pdbx_description
1 polymer ?
#
loop_
_entity_poly.entity_id
_entity_poly.type
_entity_poly.pdbx_seq_one_letter_code
_entity_poly.pdbx_strand_id
1 'polypeptide(L)'
;MKNLLFIIFSFVFGSCTTKEPECILFSKLNQDIQDTLMSINQKVLNEGYLPNSLIDFSGNCLLKISEIGPWTYSKRVLNTKNMNSIKLHPNTPEPYIVYDDYLYYPDEYNLFVMGFSDTTVFKKIPFK
;
A
#
# COMPACT_ATOMS: atom_id res chain seq x y z
N MET A 1 16.39 57.72 13.16
CA MET A 1 16.27 56.48 13.95
C MET A 1 15.20 55.62 13.29
N LYS A 2 15.61 54.53 12.63
CA LYS A 2 14.74 53.73 11.75
C LYS A 2 14.53 52.37 12.43
N ASN A 3 13.36 52.16 13.02
CA ASN A 3 13.02 50.94 13.73
C ASN A 3 12.73 49.84 12.70
N LEU A 4 13.61 48.84 12.62
CA LEU A 4 13.40 47.63 11.82
C LEU A 4 12.77 46.57 12.73
N LEU A 5 11.46 46.38 12.58
CA LEU A 5 10.69 45.31 13.21
C LEU A 5 11.07 43.98 12.54
N PHE A 6 11.88 43.17 13.21
CA PHE A 6 12.14 41.79 12.84
C PHE A 6 10.99 40.91 13.35
N ILE A 7 10.14 40.42 12.44
CA ILE A 7 9.13 39.40 12.74
C ILE A 7 9.81 38.04 12.59
N ILE A 8 10.00 37.34 13.72
CA ILE A 8 10.52 35.97 13.75
C ILE A 8 9.34 35.02 13.53
N PHE A 9 9.24 34.46 12.32
CA PHE A 9 8.27 33.43 11.97
C PHE A 9 8.71 32.11 12.62
N SER A 10 8.12 31.77 13.76
CA SER A 10 8.36 30.49 14.44
C SER A 10 7.60 29.38 13.71
N PHE A 11 8.30 28.68 12.81
CA PHE A 11 7.83 27.40 12.27
C PHE A 11 7.83 26.37 13.40
N VAL A 12 6.68 26.17 14.03
CA VAL A 12 6.46 25.02 14.91
C VAL A 12 6.35 23.79 14.00
N PHE A 13 7.48 23.11 13.78
CA PHE A 13 7.50 21.76 13.23
C PHE A 13 6.87 20.82 14.26
N GLY A 14 5.54 20.66 14.20
CA GLY A 14 4.88 19.56 14.88
C GLY A 14 5.45 18.25 14.32
N SER A 15 6.21 17.51 15.14
CA SER A 15 6.71 16.20 14.78
C SER A 15 5.50 15.27 14.55
N CYS A 16 5.18 15.06 13.28
CA CYS A 16 4.14 14.11 12.87
C CYS A 16 4.74 12.71 13.07
N THR A 17 4.46 12.09 14.22
CA THR A 17 4.84 10.70 14.46
C THR A 17 3.92 9.80 13.64
N THR A 18 4.30 9.53 12.40
CA THR A 18 3.64 8.49 11.61
C THR A 18 3.99 7.15 12.23
N LYS A 19 2.99 6.43 12.75
CA LYS A 19 3.17 5.04 13.16
C LYS A 19 3.50 4.23 11.92
N GLU A 20 4.67 3.59 11.92
CA GLU A 20 5.06 2.66 10.86
C GLU A 20 4.03 1.51 10.78
N PRO A 21 3.73 1.03 9.55
CA PRO A 21 2.88 -0.15 9.37
C PRO A 21 3.42 -1.38 10.10
N GLU A 22 2.53 -2.20 10.62
CA GLU A 22 2.89 -3.48 11.20
C GLU A 22 3.48 -4.39 10.10
N CYS A 23 4.53 -5.15 10.41
CA CYS A 23 5.11 -6.12 9.49
C CYS A 23 4.61 -7.54 9.81
N ILE A 24 4.19 -8.27 8.79
CA ILE A 24 3.72 -9.66 8.90
C ILE A 24 4.39 -10.51 7.83
N LEU A 25 4.73 -11.75 8.17
CA LEU A 25 5.31 -12.71 7.23
C LEU A 25 4.22 -13.34 6.36
N PHE A 26 4.57 -13.70 5.11
CA PHE A 26 3.69 -14.38 4.16
C PHE A 26 3.07 -15.64 4.78
N SER A 27 3.89 -16.48 5.43
CA SER A 27 3.45 -17.69 6.15
C SER A 27 2.47 -17.45 7.31
N LYS A 28 2.28 -16.18 7.72
CA LYS A 28 1.36 -15.76 8.78
C LYS A 28 0.16 -14.98 8.26
N LEU A 29 0.07 -14.74 6.94
CA LEU A 29 -1.13 -14.17 6.33
C LEU A 29 -2.29 -15.17 6.41
N ASN A 30 -3.51 -14.68 6.21
CA ASN A 30 -4.67 -15.56 6.06
C ASN A 30 -4.44 -16.55 4.89
N GLN A 31 -4.89 -17.80 5.05
CA GLN A 31 -4.68 -18.85 4.05
C GLN A 31 -5.26 -18.47 2.68
N ASP A 32 -6.43 -17.82 2.65
CA ASP A 32 -7.06 -17.38 1.40
C ASP A 32 -6.18 -16.38 0.63
N ILE A 33 -5.47 -15.50 1.36
CA ILE A 33 -4.50 -14.57 0.78
C ILE A 33 -3.31 -15.35 0.23
N GLN A 34 -2.74 -16.27 1.01
CA GLN A 34 -1.60 -17.08 0.58
C GLN A 34 -1.92 -17.87 -0.70
N ASP A 35 -3.04 -18.58 -0.70
CA ASP A 35 -3.48 -19.40 -1.83
C ASP A 35 -3.76 -18.56 -3.08
N THR A 36 -4.39 -17.40 -2.92
CA THR A 36 -4.64 -16.47 -4.03
C THR A 36 -3.35 -15.93 -4.63
N LEU A 37 -2.39 -15.52 -3.79
CA LEU A 37 -1.10 -15.01 -4.26
C LEU A 37 -0.28 -16.10 -4.97
N MET A 38 -0.26 -17.31 -4.44
CA MET A 38 0.42 -18.45 -5.08
C MET A 38 -0.23 -18.82 -6.42
N SER A 39 -1.55 -18.85 -6.48
CA SER A 39 -2.31 -19.08 -7.72
C SER A 39 -2.00 -18.02 -8.78
N ILE A 40 -1.97 -16.74 -8.39
CA ILE A 40 -1.58 -15.65 -9.31
C ILE A 40 -0.13 -15.80 -9.76
N ASN A 41 0.82 -16.04 -8.84
CA ASN A 41 2.24 -16.23 -9.18
C ASN A 41 2.43 -17.36 -10.21
N GLN A 42 1.76 -18.50 -10.04
CA GLN A 42 1.81 -19.60 -11.02
C GLN A 42 1.29 -19.16 -12.40
N LYS A 43 0.19 -18.40 -12.46
CA LYS A 43 -0.33 -17.86 -13.73
C LYS A 43 0.64 -16.86 -14.36
N VAL A 44 1.29 -16.01 -13.57
CA VAL A 44 2.30 -15.07 -14.09
C VAL A 44 3.46 -15.83 -14.72
N LEU A 45 3.97 -16.85 -14.04
CA LEU A 45 5.13 -17.63 -14.50
C LEU A 45 4.83 -18.53 -15.71
N ASN A 46 3.65 -19.15 -15.74
CA ASN A 46 3.33 -20.18 -16.74
C ASN A 46 2.54 -19.64 -17.94
N GLU A 47 1.74 -18.59 -17.74
CA GLU A 47 0.78 -18.09 -18.73
C GLU A 47 1.07 -16.65 -19.17
N GLY A 48 2.09 -16.00 -18.60
CA GLY A 48 2.37 -14.59 -18.86
C GLY A 48 1.24 -13.67 -18.36
N TYR A 49 0.47 -14.12 -17.37
CA TYR A 49 -0.63 -13.36 -16.80
C TYR A 49 -0.13 -12.03 -16.21
N LEU A 50 -0.87 -10.96 -16.47
CA LEU A 50 -0.62 -9.65 -15.87
C LEU A 50 -1.55 -9.47 -14.65
N PRO A 51 -1.00 -9.52 -13.43
CA PRO A 51 -1.81 -9.45 -12.22
C PRO A 51 -2.36 -8.05 -11.99
N ASN A 52 -3.57 -7.98 -11.42
CA ASN A 52 -4.14 -6.72 -10.99
C ASN A 52 -3.34 -6.16 -9.80
N SER A 53 -3.17 -4.83 -9.77
CA SER A 53 -2.53 -4.13 -8.66
C SER A 53 -3.32 -4.21 -7.35
N LEU A 54 -4.65 -4.35 -7.41
CA LEU A 54 -5.53 -4.49 -6.25
C LEU A 54 -6.20 -5.87 -6.25
N ILE A 55 -6.08 -6.58 -5.14
CA ILE A 55 -6.76 -7.84 -4.83
C ILE A 55 -7.70 -7.55 -3.66
N ASP A 56 -8.99 -7.42 -3.94
CA ASP A 56 -10.00 -7.05 -2.95
C ASP A 56 -10.94 -8.22 -2.67
N PHE A 57 -10.83 -8.79 -1.47
CA PHE A 57 -11.69 -9.89 -1.00
C PHE A 57 -13.07 -9.40 -0.56
N SER A 58 -13.23 -8.10 -0.30
CA SER A 58 -14.50 -7.53 0.12
C SER A 58 -15.43 -7.16 -1.05
N GLY A 59 -14.85 -6.91 -2.23
CA GLY A 59 -15.53 -6.38 -3.42
C GLY A 59 -15.97 -4.92 -3.29
N ASN A 60 -15.52 -4.20 -2.26
CA ASN A 60 -15.92 -2.82 -1.94
C ASN A 60 -14.74 -1.83 -1.99
N CYS A 61 -13.61 -2.17 -2.59
CA CYS A 61 -12.44 -1.30 -2.66
C CYS A 61 -12.04 -0.92 -4.09
N LEU A 62 -11.53 0.31 -4.22
CA LEU A 62 -11.02 0.86 -5.46
C LEU A 62 -9.63 1.45 -5.26
N LEU A 63 -8.71 1.10 -6.14
CA LEU A 63 -7.40 1.74 -6.22
C LEU A 63 -7.52 3.01 -7.07
N LYS A 64 -7.26 4.17 -6.45
CA LYS A 64 -7.20 5.47 -7.13
C LYS A 64 -5.76 5.92 -7.25
N ILE A 65 -5.29 5.99 -8.49
CA ILE A 65 -3.97 6.48 -8.87
C ILE A 65 -4.15 7.81 -9.61
N SER A 66 -3.30 8.79 -9.33
CA SER A 66 -3.27 10.07 -10.03
C SER A 66 -1.85 10.39 -10.48
N GLU A 67 -1.73 10.77 -11.74
CA GLU A 67 -0.47 10.85 -12.47
C GLU A 67 -0.34 12.18 -13.20
N ILE A 68 0.90 12.64 -13.35
CA ILE A 68 1.27 13.76 -14.22
C ILE A 68 2.41 13.26 -15.11
N GLY A 69 2.11 13.00 -16.39
CA GLY A 69 3.04 12.30 -17.27
C GLY A 69 3.38 10.91 -16.70
N PRO A 70 4.66 10.50 -16.64
CA PRO A 70 5.05 9.20 -16.10
C PRO A 70 5.09 9.15 -14.56
N TRP A 71 4.77 10.25 -13.87
CA TRP A 71 4.93 10.36 -12.43
C TRP A 71 3.62 10.16 -11.70
N THR A 72 3.53 9.10 -10.89
CA THR A 72 2.47 8.97 -9.88
C THR A 72 2.74 9.94 -8.73
N TYR A 73 1.79 10.83 -8.44
CA TYR A 73 1.90 11.77 -7.31
C TYR A 73 0.90 11.47 -6.18
N SER A 74 -0.12 10.65 -6.45
CA SER A 74 -1.07 10.21 -5.44
C SER A 74 -1.50 8.78 -5.73
N LYS A 75 -1.46 7.94 -4.69
CA LYS A 75 -1.96 6.57 -4.70
C LYS A 75 -2.78 6.36 -3.44
N ARG A 76 -3.99 5.82 -3.57
CA ARG A 76 -4.83 5.47 -2.40
C ARG A 76 -5.76 4.31 -2.70
N VAL A 77 -6.05 3.52 -1.68
CA VAL A 77 -7.12 2.51 -1.72
C VAL A 77 -8.32 3.08 -0.99
N LEU A 78 -9.45 3.20 -1.69
CA LEU A 78 -10.72 3.72 -1.18
C LEU A 78 -11.66 2.54 -0.92
N ASN A 79 -12.18 2.42 0.29
CA ASN A 79 -13.32 1.56 0.58
C ASN A 79 -14.61 2.34 0.27
N THR A 80 -15.41 1.85 -0.68
CA THR A 80 -16.62 2.51 -1.19
C THR A 80 -17.82 2.35 -0.26
N LYS A 81 -17.78 1.41 0.68
CA LYS A 81 -18.87 1.17 1.64
C LYS A 81 -18.86 2.18 2.78
N ASN A 82 -17.70 2.45 3.36
CA ASN A 82 -17.54 3.40 4.47
C ASN A 82 -16.87 4.73 4.06
N MET A 83 -16.42 4.84 2.81
CA MET A 83 -15.71 6.00 2.25
C MET A 83 -14.34 6.30 2.89
N ASN A 84 -13.82 5.38 3.70
CA ASN A 84 -12.48 5.49 4.28
C ASN A 84 -11.43 5.18 3.21
N SER A 85 -10.28 5.85 3.30
CA SER A 85 -9.20 5.63 2.34
C SER A 85 -7.83 5.60 3.00
N ILE A 86 -6.99 4.69 2.54
CA ILE A 86 -5.59 4.61 2.90
C ILE A 86 -4.77 5.24 1.79
N LYS A 87 -4.09 6.34 2.09
CA LYS A 87 -3.11 6.95 1.19
C LYS A 87 -1.80 6.16 1.29
N LEU A 88 -1.27 5.77 0.14
CA LEU A 88 0.00 5.08 0.01
C LEU A 88 1.06 6.03 -0.54
N HIS A 89 2.33 5.70 -0.30
CA HIS A 89 3.41 6.38 -0.98
C HIS A 89 3.32 6.03 -2.49
N PRO A 90 3.63 6.94 -3.42
CA PRO A 90 3.55 6.64 -4.85
C PRO A 90 4.34 5.41 -5.27
N ASN A 91 5.49 5.20 -4.62
CA ASN A 91 6.37 4.07 -4.89
C ASN A 91 6.03 2.81 -4.07
N THR A 92 4.93 2.75 -3.31
CA THR A 92 4.62 1.53 -2.54
C THR A 92 4.55 0.30 -3.47
N PRO A 93 5.20 -0.83 -3.13
CA PRO A 93 5.18 -2.05 -3.94
C PRO A 93 3.80 -2.69 -4.07
N GLU A 94 3.60 -3.44 -5.14
CA GLU A 94 2.37 -4.17 -5.47
C GLU A 94 2.55 -5.68 -5.28
N PRO A 95 1.48 -6.44 -4.98
CA PRO A 95 0.06 -6.05 -4.98
C PRO A 95 -0.43 -5.39 -3.69
N TYR A 96 -1.56 -4.67 -3.79
CA TYR A 96 -2.36 -4.20 -2.65
C TYR A 96 -3.47 -5.22 -2.38
N ILE A 97 -3.53 -5.76 -1.17
CA ILE A 97 -4.48 -6.80 -0.80
C ILE A 97 -5.40 -6.25 0.27
N VAL A 98 -6.71 -6.25 0.01
CA VAL A 98 -7.72 -5.89 1.01
C VAL A 98 -8.37 -7.16 1.51
N TYR A 99 -8.19 -7.44 2.80
CA TYR A 99 -8.81 -8.58 3.47
C TYR A 99 -9.26 -8.13 4.86
N ASP A 100 -10.52 -8.40 5.18
CA ASP A 100 -11.24 -7.80 6.31
C ASP A 100 -11.09 -6.27 6.34
N ASP A 101 -10.74 -5.69 7.49
CA ASP A 101 -10.53 -4.25 7.67
C ASP A 101 -9.06 -3.83 7.50
N TYR A 102 -8.27 -4.60 6.75
CA TYR A 102 -6.84 -4.35 6.58
C TYR A 102 -6.43 -4.28 5.11
N LEU A 103 -5.47 -3.41 4.85
CA LEU A 103 -4.70 -3.35 3.64
C LEU A 103 -3.32 -3.97 3.88
N TYR A 104 -2.94 -4.90 3.01
CA TYR A 104 -1.61 -5.49 2.98
C TYR A 104 -0.90 -5.10 1.69
N TYR A 105 0.41 -4.91 1.76
CA TYR A 105 1.26 -4.76 0.57
C TYR A 105 2.67 -5.25 0.88
N PRO A 106 3.42 -5.75 -0.11
CA PRO A 106 4.73 -6.30 0.14
C PRO A 106 5.77 -5.22 0.42
N ASP A 107 6.81 -5.59 1.17
CA ASP A 107 7.98 -4.72 1.38
C ASP A 107 8.88 -4.66 0.12
N GLU A 108 8.79 -5.67 -0.75
CA GLU A 108 9.61 -5.85 -1.94
C GLU A 108 8.77 -5.78 -3.24
N TYR A 109 9.42 -5.37 -4.34
CA TYR A 109 8.80 -5.32 -5.67
C TYR A 109 8.85 -6.66 -6.41
N ASN A 110 8.03 -6.79 -7.45
CA ASN A 110 8.06 -7.88 -8.43
C ASN A 110 7.88 -9.28 -7.82
N LEU A 111 7.18 -9.39 -6.68
CA LEU A 111 6.98 -10.68 -6.00
C LEU A 111 6.24 -11.72 -6.85
N PHE A 112 5.35 -11.32 -7.75
CA PHE A 112 4.71 -12.28 -8.66
C PHE A 112 5.66 -12.92 -9.66
N VAL A 113 6.83 -12.33 -9.91
CA VAL A 113 7.87 -12.92 -10.75
C VAL A 113 8.90 -13.66 -9.89
N MET A 114 9.26 -13.10 -8.73
CA MET A 114 10.26 -13.67 -7.83
C MET A 114 9.73 -14.86 -7.00
N GLY A 115 8.41 -14.96 -6.84
CA GLY A 115 7.77 -15.93 -5.95
C GLY A 115 7.67 -15.44 -4.50
N PHE A 116 6.91 -16.18 -3.70
CA PHE A 116 6.73 -15.92 -2.28
C PHE A 116 7.47 -16.99 -1.47
N SER A 117 8.17 -16.56 -0.43
CA SER A 117 8.78 -17.42 0.58
C SER A 117 8.04 -17.26 1.90
N ASP A 118 8.17 -18.23 2.81
CA ASP A 118 7.58 -18.14 4.15
C ASP A 118 8.03 -16.90 4.93
N THR A 119 9.19 -16.35 4.59
CA THR A 119 9.81 -15.17 5.19
C THR A 119 9.52 -13.86 4.45
N THR A 120 8.80 -13.89 3.33
CA THR A 120 8.47 -12.68 2.56
C THR A 120 7.62 -11.75 3.43
N VAL A 121 8.01 -10.48 3.51
CA VAL A 121 7.41 -9.50 4.43
C VAL A 121 6.33 -8.68 3.74
N PHE A 122 5.20 -8.55 4.42
CA PHE A 122 4.11 -7.64 4.08
C PHE A 122 3.94 -6.59 5.16
N LYS A 123 3.60 -5.37 4.75
CA LYS A 123 3.10 -4.32 5.62
C LYS A 123 1.60 -4.49 5.77
N LYS A 124 1.08 -4.24 6.97
CA LYS A 124 -0.33 -4.33 7.34
C LYS A 124 -0.80 -2.98 7.88
N ILE A 125 -1.84 -2.41 7.26
CA ILE A 125 -2.43 -1.13 7.65
C ILE A 125 -3.93 -1.32 7.88
N PRO A 126 -4.48 -0.93 9.05
CA PRO A 126 -5.92 -0.93 9.26
C PRO A 126 -6.61 0.18 8.44
N PHE A 127 -7.76 -0.15 7.83
CA PHE A 127 -8.70 0.85 7.32
C PHE A 127 -9.35 1.57 8.50
N LYS A 128 -8.85 2.75 8.81
CA LYS A 128 -9.41 3.65 9.84
C LYS A 128 -10.45 4.58 9.24
#